data_AF-A0A2M8KPP9-F1
#
_entry.id   AF-A0A2M8KPP9-F1
#
_cell.length_a   1.000
_cell.length_b   1.000
_cell.length_c   1.000
_cell.angle_alpha   90.00
_cell.angle_beta   90.00
_cell.angle_gamma   90.00
#
_symmetry.space_group_name_H-M   'P 1'
#
loop_
_entity.id
_entity.type
_entity.pdbx_description
1 polymer ?
#
loop_
_entity_poly.entity_id
_entity_poly.type
_entity_poly.pdbx_seq_one_letter_code
_entity_poly.pdbx_strand_id
1 'polypeptide(L)'
;HKTHTFRSYIPNGNVVWKLQSWKEQGAEIYYLTSRETSEEIDDIRFVLEKHHFPQMQNLLYRKDGQEYKDVVESVVPDIFIEDDCASIGGEAEMTYPHIKPEIQPKIHSIVVKEFANIDYLPDDVNELQMRSN
;
A
#
# COMPACT_ATOMS: atom_id res chain seq x y z
N HIS A 1 17.17 -24.09 -1.37
CA HIS A 1 16.55 -22.89 -1.97
C HIS A 1 15.04 -23.02 -1.83
N LYS A 2 14.40 -22.28 -0.91
CA LYS A 2 12.94 -22.26 -0.80
C LYS A 2 12.39 -21.36 -1.91
N THR A 3 11.83 -21.97 -2.94
CA THR A 3 11.07 -21.30 -4.00
C THR A 3 9.75 -20.82 -3.42
N HIS A 4 9.76 -19.67 -2.74
CA HIS A 4 8.54 -18.91 -2.48
C HIS A 4 8.17 -18.22 -3.81
N THR A 5 7.45 -18.92 -4.67
CA THR A 5 6.91 -18.29 -5.88
C THR A 5 5.82 -17.32 -5.43
N PHE A 6 6.09 -16.02 -5.49
CA PHE A 6 5.12 -14.98 -5.07
C PHE A 6 3.82 -15.09 -5.85
N ARG A 7 3.86 -15.66 -7.06
CA ARG A 7 2.68 -16.06 -7.87
C ARG A 7 1.66 -16.97 -7.15
N SER A 8 2.08 -17.63 -6.07
CA SER A 8 1.21 -18.47 -5.23
C SER A 8 0.46 -17.69 -4.14
N TYR A 9 0.73 -16.39 -3.98
CA TYR A 9 0.07 -15.54 -2.99
C TYR A 9 -1.45 -15.56 -3.17
N ILE A 10 -2.15 -15.58 -2.04
CA ILE A 10 -3.61 -15.51 -1.95
C ILE A 10 -3.94 -14.27 -1.10
N PRO A 11 -4.79 -13.36 -1.60
CA PRO A 11 -5.21 -12.19 -0.85
C PRO A 11 -5.86 -12.59 0.47
N ASN A 12 -5.57 -11.82 1.52
CA ASN A 12 -6.20 -12.03 2.81
C ASN A 12 -7.63 -11.46 2.80
N GLY A 13 -8.57 -12.22 3.35
CA GLY A 13 -9.96 -11.79 3.58
C GLY A 13 -10.63 -11.15 2.36
N ASN A 14 -11.22 -9.97 2.56
CA ASN A 14 -12.03 -9.25 1.56
C ASN A 14 -11.28 -8.06 0.92
N VAL A 15 -9.96 -8.03 0.98
CA VAL A 15 -9.14 -6.89 0.52
C VAL A 15 -9.45 -6.47 -0.92
N VAL A 16 -9.63 -7.45 -1.82
CA VAL A 16 -9.93 -7.19 -3.23
C VAL A 16 -11.27 -6.46 -3.35
N TRP A 17 -12.30 -6.95 -2.66
CA TRP A 17 -13.62 -6.33 -2.67
C TRP A 17 -13.58 -4.91 -2.08
N LYS A 18 -12.87 -4.71 -0.97
CA LYS A 18 -12.77 -3.39 -0.32
C LYS A 18 -12.11 -2.36 -1.24
N LEU A 19 -10.99 -2.73 -1.86
CA LEU A 19 -10.31 -1.85 -2.82
C LEU A 19 -11.18 -1.56 -4.04
N GLN A 20 -11.95 -2.55 -4.54
CA GLN A 20 -12.90 -2.32 -5.64
C GLN A 20 -14.01 -1.35 -5.21
N SER A 21 -14.56 -1.51 -4.01
CA SER A 21 -15.57 -0.61 -3.45
C SER A 21 -15.06 0.83 -3.37
N TRP A 22 -13.84 1.06 -2.86
CA TRP A 22 -13.26 2.40 -2.81
C TRP A 22 -13.05 2.98 -4.22
N LYS A 23 -12.61 2.17 -5.19
CA LYS A 23 -12.51 2.60 -6.59
C LYS A 23 -13.86 2.99 -7.17
N GLU A 24 -14.92 2.22 -6.92
CA GLU A 24 -16.28 2.51 -7.38
C GLU A 24 -16.83 3.81 -6.79
N GLN A 25 -16.33 4.21 -5.61
CA GLN A 25 -16.61 5.50 -4.97
C GLN A 25 -15.73 6.65 -5.49
N GLY A 26 -14.85 6.40 -6.46
CA GLY A 26 -14.03 7.40 -7.12
C GLY A 26 -12.59 7.50 -6.62
N ALA A 27 -12.15 6.61 -5.72
CA ALA A 27 -10.75 6.58 -5.29
C ALA A 27 -9.82 6.07 -6.41
N GLU A 28 -8.63 6.67 -6.50
CA GLU A 28 -7.55 6.15 -7.33
C GLU A 28 -6.61 5.30 -6.46
N ILE A 29 -6.51 4.00 -6.76
CA ILE A 29 -5.71 3.06 -5.98
C ILE A 29 -4.29 2.95 -6.54
N TYR A 30 -3.29 3.09 -5.67
CA TYR A 30 -1.88 2.82 -5.94
C TYR A 30 -1.35 1.75 -4.98
N TYR A 31 -0.45 0.89 -5.48
CA TYR A 31 0.19 -0.16 -4.69
C TYR A 31 1.67 0.17 -4.54
N LEU A 32 2.22 0.12 -3.32
CA LEU A 32 3.63 0.38 -3.08
C LEU A 32 4.30 -0.90 -2.53
N THR A 33 5.40 -1.32 -3.14
CA THR A 33 6.10 -2.56 -2.75
C THR A 33 7.57 -2.35 -2.41
N SER A 34 8.12 -3.24 -1.57
CA SER A 34 9.56 -3.32 -1.24
C SER A 34 10.41 -3.93 -2.31
N ARG A 35 9.78 -4.54 -3.32
CA ARG A 35 10.47 -5.29 -4.35
C ARG A 35 10.99 -4.35 -5.43
N GLU A 36 12.15 -4.71 -5.98
CA GLU A 36 12.87 -3.87 -6.95
C GLU A 36 13.26 -4.64 -8.20
N THR A 37 13.42 -5.97 -8.09
CA THR A 37 13.85 -6.78 -9.22
C THR A 37 12.72 -6.96 -10.21
N SER A 38 13.03 -6.98 -11.51
CA SER A 38 12.02 -7.17 -12.57
C SER A 38 11.19 -8.43 -12.35
N GLU A 39 11.82 -9.53 -11.92
CA GLU A 39 11.14 -10.80 -11.66
C GLU A 39 10.12 -10.68 -10.52
N GLU A 40 10.50 -10.06 -9.40
CA GLU A 40 9.58 -9.86 -8.28
C GLU A 40 8.43 -8.91 -8.63
N ILE A 41 8.71 -7.85 -9.39
CA ILE A 41 7.67 -6.92 -9.86
C ILE A 41 6.69 -7.63 -10.80
N ASP A 42 7.18 -8.46 -11.71
CA ASP A 42 6.32 -9.22 -12.63
C ASP A 42 5.48 -10.28 -11.89
N ASP A 43 6.03 -10.88 -10.84
CA ASP A 43 5.29 -11.77 -9.96
C ASP A 43 4.17 -11.03 -9.20
N ILE A 44 4.42 -9.82 -8.69
CA ILE A 44 3.39 -9.00 -8.03
C ILE A 44 2.30 -8.62 -9.03
N ARG A 45 2.66 -8.16 -10.24
CA ARG A 45 1.69 -7.85 -11.30
C ARG A 45 0.81 -9.04 -11.62
N PHE A 46 1.41 -10.22 -11.75
CA PHE A 46 0.67 -11.46 -11.98
C PHE A 46 -0.33 -11.76 -10.85
N VAL A 47 0.06 -11.56 -9.59
CA VAL A 47 -0.84 -11.75 -8.44
C VAL A 47 -2.00 -10.75 -8.47
N LEU A 48 -1.71 -9.46 -8.67
CA LEU A 48 -2.74 -8.42 -8.76
C LEU A 48 -3.74 -8.72 -9.87
N GLU A 49 -3.26 -9.13 -11.05
CA GLU A 49 -4.09 -9.49 -12.20
C GLU A 49 -4.93 -10.76 -11.94
N LYS A 50 -4.27 -11.83 -11.48
CA LYS A 50 -4.91 -13.13 -11.20
C LYS A 50 -6.07 -13.02 -10.21
N HIS A 51 -5.94 -12.12 -9.23
CA HIS A 51 -6.96 -11.91 -8.19
C HIS A 51 -7.82 -10.67 -8.43
N HIS A 52 -7.75 -10.06 -9.61
CA HIS A 52 -8.61 -8.95 -10.04
C HIS A 52 -8.55 -7.73 -9.12
N PHE A 53 -7.36 -7.37 -8.64
CA PHE A 53 -7.15 -6.10 -7.94
C PHE A 53 -7.47 -4.92 -8.87
N PRO A 54 -8.15 -3.88 -8.35
CA PRO A 54 -8.41 -2.67 -9.12
C PRO A 54 -7.11 -1.97 -9.51
N GLN A 55 -7.06 -1.38 -10.70
CA GLN A 55 -5.96 -0.48 -11.09
C GLN A 55 -4.55 -1.09 -10.90
N MET A 56 -4.41 -2.40 -11.15
CA MET A 56 -3.16 -3.14 -11.00
C MET A 56 -1.95 -2.54 -11.75
N GLN A 57 -2.18 -1.70 -12.76
CA GLN A 57 -1.15 -0.94 -13.45
C GLN A 57 -0.48 0.14 -12.58
N ASN A 58 -1.13 0.58 -11.50
CA ASN A 58 -0.65 1.59 -10.55
C ASN A 58 0.28 0.97 -9.49
N LEU A 59 1.11 0.00 -9.88
CA LEU A 59 2.14 -0.59 -9.02
C LEU A 59 3.39 0.29 -9.01
N LEU A 60 3.68 0.85 -7.85
CA LEU A 60 4.82 1.69 -7.52
C LEU A 60 5.88 0.88 -6.76
N TYR A 61 7.13 1.19 -7.05
CA TYR A 61 8.30 0.63 -6.39
C TYR A 61 9.45 1.62 -6.53
N ARG A 62 10.38 1.57 -5.59
CA ARG A 62 11.57 2.42 -5.61
C ARG A 62 12.47 2.04 -6.79
N LYS A 63 13.07 3.05 -7.42
CA LYS A 63 14.13 2.90 -8.43
C LYS A 63 15.47 3.31 -7.83
N ASP A 64 16.56 2.96 -8.49
CA ASP A 64 17.94 3.16 -8.02
C ASP A 64 18.15 4.47 -7.24
N GLY A 65 18.45 4.33 -5.94
CA GLY A 65 18.73 5.44 -5.03
C GLY A 65 17.50 6.09 -4.39
N GLN A 66 16.28 5.68 -4.73
CA GLN A 66 15.06 6.12 -4.05
C GLN A 66 14.80 5.32 -2.78
N GLU A 67 14.37 6.03 -1.75
CA GLU A 67 13.73 5.46 -0.57
C GLU A 67 12.20 5.45 -0.76
N TYR A 68 11.48 4.73 0.11
CA TYR A 68 10.02 4.68 0.05
C TYR A 68 9.35 6.03 0.17
N LYS A 69 9.86 6.87 1.09
CA LYS A 69 9.37 8.24 1.26
C LYS A 69 9.44 9.02 -0.05
N ASP A 70 10.46 8.80 -0.88
CA ASP A 70 10.63 9.55 -2.13
C ASP A 70 9.54 9.17 -3.14
N VAL A 71 9.12 7.90 -3.15
CA VAL A 71 7.99 7.44 -3.97
C VAL A 71 6.68 8.05 -3.48
N VAL A 72 6.40 8.00 -2.18
CA VAL A 72 5.17 8.58 -1.60
C VAL A 72 5.13 10.09 -1.79
N GLU A 73 6.25 10.79 -1.59
CA GLU A 73 6.40 12.23 -1.82
C GLU A 73 6.20 12.64 -3.28
N SER A 74 6.50 11.76 -4.23
CA SER A 74 6.29 12.04 -5.66
C SER A 74 4.81 11.94 -6.07
N VAL A 75 4.02 11.16 -5.34
CA VAL A 75 2.59 10.94 -5.61
C VAL A 75 1.72 11.87 -4.76
N VAL A 76 2.13 12.14 -3.52
CA VAL A 76 1.38 12.92 -2.52
C VAL A 76 -0.08 12.43 -2.41
N PRO A 77 -0.30 11.17 -2.00
CA PRO A 77 -1.66 10.63 -1.93
C PRO A 77 -2.49 11.33 -0.84
N ASP A 78 -3.80 11.46 -1.05
CA ASP A 78 -4.71 11.99 -0.04
C ASP A 78 -4.75 11.10 1.21
N ILE A 79 -4.67 9.77 1.01
CA ILE A 79 -4.62 8.74 2.05
C ILE A 79 -3.44 7.81 1.79
N PHE A 80 -2.62 7.57 2.80
CA PHE A 80 -1.54 6.57 2.76
C PHE A 80 -1.78 5.51 3.83
N ILE A 81 -1.89 4.25 3.40
CA ILE A 81 -2.13 3.10 4.29
C ILE A 81 -0.86 2.25 4.31
N GLU A 82 -0.28 2.04 5.48
CA GLU A 82 0.87 1.17 5.69
C GLU A 82 0.71 0.34 6.96
N ASP A 83 1.46 -0.75 7.10
CA ASP A 83 1.50 -1.48 8.36
C ASP A 83 2.45 -0.82 9.38
N ASP A 84 2.32 -1.21 10.65
CA ASP A 84 3.15 -0.69 11.74
C ASP A 84 4.57 -1.27 11.75
N CYS A 85 4.96 -2.12 10.78
CA CYS A 85 6.28 -2.72 10.66
C CYS A 85 6.83 -3.34 11.96
N ALA A 86 5.96 -3.83 12.84
CA ALA A 86 6.31 -4.20 14.21
C ALA A 86 7.41 -5.28 14.30
N SER A 87 7.48 -6.20 13.32
CA SER A 87 8.49 -7.27 13.32
C SER A 87 9.89 -6.85 12.86
N ILE A 88 10.02 -5.70 12.18
CA ILE A 88 11.28 -5.27 11.55
C ILE A 88 11.88 -3.99 12.12
N GLY A 89 11.16 -3.27 12.99
CA GLY A 89 11.68 -2.06 13.63
C GLY A 89 10.64 -1.00 13.95
N GLY A 90 9.37 -1.25 13.63
CA GLY A 90 8.27 -0.36 13.95
C GLY A 90 8.33 0.94 13.14
N GLU A 91 8.06 2.05 13.83
CA GLU A 91 8.08 3.41 13.27
C GLU A 91 9.38 3.76 12.53
N ALA A 92 10.51 3.20 12.92
CA ALA A 92 11.79 3.42 12.23
C ALA A 92 11.82 2.85 10.81
N GLU A 93 11.03 1.80 10.53
CA GLU A 93 10.94 1.14 9.23
C GLU A 93 9.68 1.54 8.43
N MET A 94 8.75 2.26 9.07
CA MET A 94 7.58 2.84 8.41
C MET A 94 7.99 3.95 7.44
N THR A 95 7.15 4.23 6.45
CA THR A 95 7.41 5.26 5.43
C THR A 95 6.96 6.66 5.87
N TYR A 96 5.74 6.79 6.41
CA TYR A 96 5.15 8.09 6.71
C TYR A 96 5.98 8.95 7.68
N PRO A 97 6.57 8.41 8.78
CA PRO A 97 7.38 9.20 9.71
C PRO A 97 8.58 9.89 9.06
N HIS A 98 9.09 9.35 7.96
CA HIS A 98 10.27 9.88 7.26
C HIS A 98 9.94 10.78 6.07
N ILE A 99 8.65 10.92 5.71
CA ILE A 99 8.20 11.88 4.71
C ILE A 99 8.55 13.30 5.16
N LYS A 100 8.94 14.16 4.21
CA LYS A 100 9.22 15.58 4.46
C LYS A 100 8.12 16.28 5.27
N PRO A 101 8.47 17.07 6.30
CA PRO A 101 7.49 17.75 7.16
C PRO A 101 6.50 18.66 6.43
N GLU A 102 6.87 19.22 5.27
CA GLU A 102 6.00 20.06 4.44
C GLU A 102 5.02 19.26 3.55
N ILE A 103 5.24 17.95 3.41
CA ILE A 103 4.38 17.02 2.66
C ILE A 103 3.45 16.25 3.60
N GLN A 104 3.95 15.80 4.77
CA GLN A 104 3.17 15.03 5.74
C GLN A 104 1.75 15.58 6.00
N PRO A 105 1.53 16.89 6.25
CA PRO A 105 0.19 17.42 6.56
C PRO A 105 -0.84 17.28 5.43
N LYS A 106 -0.37 17.04 4.20
CA LYS A 106 -1.19 16.85 3.00
C LYS A 106 -1.67 15.41 2.84
N ILE A 107 -1.05 14.47 3.56
CA ILE A 107 -1.31 13.04 3.47
C ILE A 107 -2.03 12.61 4.75
N HIS A 108 -3.19 11.98 4.63
CA HIS A 108 -3.82 11.30 5.76
C HIS A 108 -3.20 9.90 5.92
N SER A 109 -2.39 9.72 6.96
CA SER A 109 -1.77 8.42 7.26
C SER A 109 -2.69 7.53 8.10
N ILE A 110 -2.89 6.30 7.64
CA ILE A 110 -3.59 5.24 8.35
C ILE A 110 -2.60 4.09 8.56
N VAL A 111 -2.24 3.85 9.81
CA VAL A 111 -1.36 2.74 10.18
C VAL A 111 -2.21 1.53 10.55
N VAL A 112 -1.98 0.40 9.88
CA VAL A 112 -2.62 -0.87 10.19
C VAL A 112 -1.68 -1.77 10.98
N LYS A 113 -2.22 -2.61 11.86
CA LYS A 113 -1.37 -3.56 12.58
C LYS A 113 -0.77 -4.57 11.59
N GLU A 114 0.51 -4.91 11.75
CA GLU A 114 1.15 -5.95 10.97
C GLU A 114 0.29 -7.24 10.94
N PHE A 115 0.09 -7.78 9.74
CA PHE A 115 -0.75 -8.95 9.44
C PHE A 115 -2.27 -8.80 9.65
N ALA A 116 -2.78 -7.65 10.08
CA ALA A 116 -4.21 -7.46 10.36
C ALA A 116 -5.09 -7.25 9.11
N ASN A 117 -4.48 -7.05 7.93
CA ASN A 117 -5.16 -6.66 6.68
C ASN A 117 -5.91 -5.31 6.81
N ILE A 118 -6.57 -4.86 5.74
CA ILE A 118 -7.35 -3.61 5.70
C ILE A 118 -8.86 -3.84 5.86
N ASP A 119 -9.30 -5.08 6.08
CA ASP A 119 -10.72 -5.46 6.10
C ASP A 119 -11.55 -4.68 7.14
N TYR A 120 -10.93 -4.27 8.24
CA TYR A 120 -11.59 -3.52 9.32
C TYR A 120 -11.71 -2.02 9.05
N LEU A 121 -11.05 -1.48 8.01
CA LEU A 121 -11.18 -0.08 7.64
C LEU A 121 -12.59 0.20 7.07
N PRO A 122 -13.11 1.43 7.18
CA PRO A 122 -14.39 1.81 6.61
C PRO A 122 -14.59 1.40 5.14
N ASP A 123 -15.82 1.06 4.80
CA ASP A 123 -16.20 0.80 3.40
C ASP A 123 -16.42 2.09 2.62
N ASP A 124 -16.88 3.17 3.28
CA ASP A 124 -16.98 4.50 2.68
C ASP A 124 -15.61 5.18 2.65
N VAL A 125 -15.14 5.54 1.46
CA VAL A 125 -13.84 6.19 1.27
C VAL A 125 -13.77 7.58 1.92
N ASN A 126 -14.90 8.27 2.10
CA ASN A 126 -14.95 9.56 2.78
C ASN A 126 -14.73 9.40 4.28
N GLU A 127 -15.11 8.26 4.87
CA GLU A 127 -14.83 7.96 6.28
C GLU A 127 -13.33 7.74 6.52
N LEU A 128 -12.57 7.31 5.51
CA LEU A 128 -11.11 7.25 5.59
C LEU A 128 -10.46 8.63 5.64
N GLN A 129 -11.10 9.67 5.11
CA GLN A 129 -10.54 11.03 5.10
C GLN A 129 -10.79 11.78 6.41
N MET A 130 -11.70 11.28 7.25
CA MET A 130 -12.02 11.89 8.52
C MET A 130 -10.90 11.61 9.53
N ARG A 131 -10.14 12.64 9.89
CA ARG A 131 -9.22 12.57 11.04
C ARG A 131 -10.05 12.23 12.28
N SER A 132 -9.71 11.15 12.97
CA SER A 132 -10.17 10.94 14.35
C SER A 132 -9.81 12.20 15.15
N ASN A 133 -10.82 12.94 15.62
CA ASN A 133 -10.66 14.09 16.51
C ASN A 133 -10.01 13.69 17.83
#